data_AF-V9DZS6-F1
#
_entry.id   AF-V9DZS6-F1
#
_cell.length_a   1.000
_cell.length_b   1.000
_cell.length_c   1.000
_cell.angle_alpha   90.00
_cell.angle_beta   90.00
_cell.angle_gamma   90.00
#
_symmetry.space_group_name_H-M   'P 1'
#
loop_
_entity.id
_entity.type
_entity.pdbx_description
1 polymer ?
#
loop_
_entity_poly.entity_id
_entity_poly.type
_entity_poly.pdbx_seq_one_letter_code
_entity_poly.pdbx_strand_id
1 'polypeptide(L)'
;MTALFPLVLALLATASAPSEAKCVMTQTCVNPDNEPDYDACIPEAHKEPAEPQPMTGDGWPSVVGGGNCTSATDCSGKGQCINGACICRKDGMASGPHCEQFIIQCPAYKDNACCSWQQNQAMAENFKLVASVFAKNSAGGCDACAANLMSLWCGLVCSPEQDQFMQMAHDWPSINYRPDPMTGKEKVKVLELNVALAKDMTCAIFDSCKNTAMASMAAAMKSSLGFLNYQMQVGAVGHGEYITMAFNASKDKSFDHDVLKCSNYSEVVTTRETLPTQAQLLESIASKLTDDKQCPCGACRATCDTHTSSGSHIHVVDDPISVFSGFDTKLVAAAYGLLVVLVFSWTRWQRY
;
A
#
# COMPACT_ATOMS: atom_id res chain seq x y z
N MET A 1 -5.91 -42.22 -48.67
CA MET A 1 -6.99 -41.52 -47.95
C MET A 1 -7.31 -42.31 -46.69
N THR A 2 -7.64 -41.61 -45.61
CA THR A 2 -7.90 -42.08 -44.22
C THR A 2 -6.70 -42.14 -43.26
N ALA A 3 -6.96 -41.62 -42.05
CA ALA A 3 -6.26 -41.76 -40.77
C ALA A 3 -5.17 -40.73 -40.37
N LEU A 4 -5.53 -39.45 -40.28
CA LEU A 4 -4.81 -38.45 -39.45
C LEU A 4 -5.81 -37.42 -38.90
N PHE A 5 -6.78 -37.85 -38.09
CA PHE A 5 -7.79 -36.91 -37.54
C PHE A 5 -8.38 -37.21 -36.14
N PRO A 6 -7.72 -37.96 -35.21
CA PRO A 6 -8.16 -37.92 -33.82
C PRO A 6 -7.14 -37.37 -32.81
N LEU A 7 -5.90 -37.04 -33.19
CA LEU A 7 -4.87 -36.64 -32.21
C LEU A 7 -4.81 -35.13 -31.90
N VAL A 8 -5.48 -34.28 -32.68
CA VAL A 8 -5.40 -32.81 -32.51
C VAL A 8 -6.51 -32.25 -31.61
N LEU A 9 -7.55 -33.03 -31.30
CA LEU A 9 -8.64 -32.57 -30.43
C LEU A 9 -8.41 -32.82 -28.92
N ALA A 10 -7.34 -33.50 -28.52
CA ALA A 10 -7.06 -33.82 -27.11
C ALA A 10 -6.15 -32.82 -26.38
N LEU A 11 -5.73 -31.72 -27.03
CA LEU A 11 -4.80 -30.72 -26.48
C LEU A 11 -5.45 -29.35 -26.21
N LEU A 12 -6.77 -29.24 -26.31
CA LEU A 12 -7.51 -27.97 -26.10
C LEU A 12 -8.62 -28.15 -25.06
N ALA A 13 -8.27 -28.54 -23.83
CA ALA A 13 -9.17 -28.45 -22.68
C ALA A 13 -8.41 -28.55 -21.35
N THR A 14 -7.38 -27.73 -21.15
CA THR A 14 -7.06 -27.25 -19.80
C THR A 14 -7.43 -25.78 -19.75
N ALA A 15 -8.71 -25.49 -19.99
CA ALA A 15 -9.28 -24.29 -19.42
C ALA A 15 -9.24 -24.53 -17.90
N SER A 16 -8.32 -23.86 -17.22
CA SER A 16 -8.38 -23.68 -15.77
C SER A 16 -9.83 -23.31 -15.45
N ALA A 17 -10.51 -24.15 -14.67
CA ALA A 17 -11.80 -23.79 -14.14
C ALA A 17 -11.67 -22.38 -13.53
N PRO A 18 -12.59 -21.44 -13.82
CA PRO A 18 -12.56 -20.16 -13.13
C PRO A 18 -12.56 -20.48 -11.65
N SER A 19 -11.49 -20.06 -10.97
CA SER A 19 -11.41 -20.15 -9.52
C SER A 19 -12.65 -19.46 -8.98
N GLU A 20 -13.45 -20.19 -8.21
CA GLU A 20 -14.67 -19.63 -7.64
C GLU A 20 -14.23 -18.52 -6.67
N ALA A 21 -14.69 -17.29 -6.90
CA ALA A 21 -14.24 -16.14 -6.13
C ALA A 21 -14.82 -16.22 -4.71
N LYS A 22 -13.98 -16.29 -3.66
CA LYS A 22 -14.45 -16.36 -2.28
C LYS A 22 -13.77 -15.35 -1.35
N CYS A 23 -14.53 -14.94 -0.34
CA CYS A 23 -14.14 -14.04 0.74
C CYS A 23 -13.71 -14.82 1.97
N VAL A 24 -12.57 -14.43 2.56
CA VAL A 24 -11.96 -15.13 3.70
C VAL A 24 -12.23 -14.41 5.02
N MET A 25 -12.42 -13.10 4.99
CA MET A 25 -12.65 -12.28 6.18
C MET A 25 -13.71 -11.20 5.94
N THR A 26 -14.27 -10.69 7.04
CA THR A 26 -15.20 -9.56 7.03
C THR A 26 -15.04 -8.74 8.31
N GLN A 27 -15.75 -7.62 8.41
CA GLN A 27 -15.89 -6.85 9.64
C GLN A 27 -17.28 -6.24 9.67
N THR A 28 -18.01 -6.45 10.76
CA THR A 28 -19.42 -6.04 10.90
C THR A 28 -19.65 -4.89 11.87
N CYS A 29 -18.58 -4.47 12.56
CA CYS A 29 -18.56 -3.36 13.51
C CYS A 29 -17.98 -2.09 12.87
N VAL A 30 -18.22 -0.93 13.49
CA VAL A 30 -17.65 0.36 13.08
C VAL A 30 -16.76 0.88 14.19
N ASN A 31 -15.58 1.41 13.81
CA ASN A 31 -14.69 2.15 14.68
C ASN A 31 -14.67 3.64 14.23
N PRO A 32 -15.61 4.47 14.73
CA PRO A 32 -15.93 5.77 14.12
C PRO A 32 -14.86 6.85 14.30
N ASP A 33 -13.96 6.68 15.26
CA ASP A 33 -12.87 7.64 15.52
C ASP A 33 -11.52 7.13 14.98
N ASN A 34 -11.53 5.95 14.34
CA ASN A 34 -10.35 5.24 13.87
C ASN A 34 -9.24 5.12 14.95
N GLU A 35 -9.66 5.07 16.22
CA GLU A 35 -8.77 4.89 17.37
C GLU A 35 -8.47 3.41 17.58
N PRO A 36 -7.29 3.01 18.08
CA PRO A 36 -7.01 1.60 18.28
C PRO A 36 -8.07 0.89 19.15
N ASP A 37 -8.87 0.01 18.54
CA ASP A 37 -9.90 -0.79 19.21
C ASP A 37 -9.38 -2.22 19.38
N TYR A 38 -9.18 -2.59 20.63
CA TYR A 38 -8.49 -3.82 20.99
C TYR A 38 -9.41 -4.97 21.35
N ASP A 39 -10.73 -4.72 21.40
CA ASP A 39 -11.66 -5.66 22.01
C ASP A 39 -13.01 -5.73 21.28
N ALA A 40 -13.55 -4.60 20.78
CA ALA A 40 -14.92 -4.53 20.28
C ALA A 40 -15.02 -4.62 18.75
N CYS A 41 -14.17 -3.91 18.01
CA CYS A 41 -14.24 -3.85 16.57
C CYS A 41 -13.02 -4.44 15.86
N ILE A 42 -13.05 -5.75 15.68
CA ILE A 42 -11.97 -6.55 15.10
C ILE A 42 -12.50 -7.31 13.89
N PRO A 43 -11.75 -7.39 12.78
CA PRO A 43 -12.09 -8.24 11.66
C PRO A 43 -12.23 -9.71 12.05
N GLU A 44 -13.13 -10.42 11.37
CA GLU A 44 -13.50 -11.79 11.67
C GLU A 44 -13.23 -12.68 10.45
N ALA A 45 -12.67 -13.86 10.71
CA ALA A 45 -12.59 -14.91 9.70
C ALA A 45 -13.97 -15.47 9.38
N HIS A 46 -14.26 -15.67 8.10
CA HIS A 46 -15.34 -16.53 7.70
C HIS A 46 -15.02 -17.98 8.08
N LYS A 47 -15.98 -18.68 8.69
CA LYS A 47 -15.84 -20.11 9.01
C LYS A 47 -15.76 -20.97 7.74
N GLU A 48 -16.53 -20.58 6.74
CA GLU A 48 -16.51 -21.12 5.39
C GLU A 48 -16.43 -19.92 4.43
N PRO A 49 -15.57 -19.94 3.40
CA PRO A 49 -15.41 -18.79 2.51
C PRO A 49 -16.75 -18.35 1.92
N ALA A 50 -17.03 -17.05 1.99
CA ALA A 50 -18.31 -16.47 1.59
C ALA A 50 -18.28 -16.00 0.14
N GLU A 51 -19.45 -15.91 -0.49
CA GLU A 51 -19.58 -15.34 -1.83
C GLU A 51 -19.46 -13.81 -1.78
N PRO A 52 -18.65 -13.20 -2.66
CA PRO A 52 -18.54 -11.75 -2.77
C PRO A 52 -19.89 -11.11 -3.14
N GLN A 53 -20.11 -9.88 -2.67
CA GLN A 53 -21.37 -9.15 -2.80
C GLN A 53 -21.13 -7.77 -3.44
N PRO A 54 -22.11 -7.24 -4.20
CA PRO A 54 -22.02 -5.88 -4.72
C PRO A 54 -22.07 -4.85 -3.58
N MET A 55 -21.37 -3.74 -3.75
CA MET A 55 -21.36 -2.59 -2.82
C MET A 55 -22.63 -1.74 -2.97
N THR A 56 -23.79 -2.36 -2.72
CA THR A 56 -25.12 -1.77 -2.86
C THR A 56 -26.04 -2.19 -1.71
N GLY A 57 -27.12 -1.43 -1.49
CA GLY A 57 -28.06 -1.71 -0.41
C GLY A 57 -27.75 -0.94 0.87
N ASP A 58 -28.25 -1.45 2.00
CA ASP A 58 -28.19 -0.76 3.30
C ASP A 58 -26.73 -0.51 3.74
N GLY A 59 -26.45 0.73 4.18
CA GLY A 59 -25.11 1.18 4.58
C GLY A 59 -24.23 1.69 3.42
N TRP A 60 -24.45 1.22 2.19
CA TRP A 60 -23.74 1.71 1.02
C TRP A 60 -24.34 3.00 0.45
N PRO A 61 -23.53 3.88 -0.15
CA PRO A 61 -24.02 5.11 -0.75
C PRO A 61 -24.76 4.85 -2.07
N SER A 62 -26.00 5.32 -2.17
CA SER A 62 -26.79 5.26 -3.41
C SER A 62 -26.62 6.50 -4.29
N VAL A 63 -26.35 7.66 -3.68
CA VAL A 63 -26.15 8.95 -4.32
C VAL A 63 -25.06 9.75 -3.60
N VAL A 64 -24.51 10.77 -4.27
CA VAL A 64 -23.56 11.71 -3.66
C VAL A 64 -24.24 13.07 -3.51
N GLY A 65 -24.79 13.35 -2.33
CA GLY A 65 -25.57 14.56 -2.05
C GLY A 65 -26.95 14.60 -2.74
N GLY A 66 -27.55 15.78 -2.77
CA GLY A 66 -28.84 16.04 -3.42
C GLY A 66 -30.07 15.91 -2.53
N GLY A 67 -29.91 15.52 -1.25
CA GLY A 67 -30.99 15.54 -0.26
C GLY A 67 -31.43 16.96 0.07
N ASN A 68 -32.71 17.14 0.37
CA ASN A 68 -33.27 18.45 0.67
C ASN A 68 -32.71 18.99 1.99
N CYS A 69 -32.39 20.28 2.03
CA CYS A 69 -31.87 20.93 3.23
C CYS A 69 -32.40 22.36 3.38
N THR A 70 -32.39 22.83 4.62
CA THR A 70 -32.64 24.22 5.00
C THR A 70 -31.38 24.89 5.55
N SER A 71 -30.50 24.08 6.14
CA SER A 71 -29.27 24.52 6.78
C SER A 71 -28.16 23.49 6.59
N ALA A 72 -26.91 23.87 6.88
CA ALA A 72 -25.77 22.96 6.75
C ALA A 72 -25.80 21.78 7.74
N THR A 73 -26.54 21.88 8.85
CA THR A 73 -26.72 20.77 9.80
C THR A 73 -27.52 19.63 9.20
N ASP A 74 -28.42 19.93 8.26
CA ASP A 74 -29.19 18.91 7.51
C ASP A 74 -28.31 18.08 6.57
N CYS A 75 -27.05 18.49 6.38
CA CYS A 75 -26.04 17.78 5.59
C CYS A 75 -24.96 17.15 6.49
N SER A 76 -25.36 16.71 7.69
CA SER A 76 -24.53 15.96 8.65
C SER A 76 -23.24 16.67 9.07
N GLY A 77 -23.16 17.99 8.88
CA GLY A 77 -21.93 18.79 9.04
C GLY A 77 -20.81 18.46 8.03
N LYS A 78 -21.00 17.43 7.19
CA LYS A 78 -20.08 16.94 6.16
C LYS A 78 -20.38 17.52 4.78
N GLY A 79 -21.33 18.44 4.68
CA GLY A 79 -21.70 19.14 3.45
C GLY A 79 -22.13 20.58 3.68
N GLN A 80 -22.54 21.23 2.59
CA GLN A 80 -23.15 22.56 2.59
C GLN A 80 -24.55 22.47 2.02
N CYS A 81 -25.47 23.27 2.56
CA CYS A 81 -26.79 23.42 1.98
C CYS A 81 -26.79 24.54 0.95
N ILE A 82 -26.95 24.20 -0.34
CA ILE A 82 -26.91 25.14 -1.45
C ILE A 82 -28.20 24.99 -2.25
N ASN A 83 -28.95 26.08 -2.42
CA ASN A 83 -30.24 26.10 -3.13
C ASN A 83 -31.23 25.03 -2.65
N GLY A 84 -31.23 24.74 -1.34
CA GLY A 84 -32.11 23.74 -0.75
C GLY A 84 -31.67 22.28 -0.96
N ALA A 85 -30.48 22.04 -1.50
CA ALA A 85 -29.90 20.70 -1.68
C ALA A 85 -28.54 20.56 -0.99
N CYS A 86 -28.29 19.39 -0.39
CA CYS A 86 -27.02 19.07 0.24
C CYS A 86 -25.94 18.80 -0.82
N ILE A 87 -24.81 19.49 -0.68
CA ILE A 87 -23.60 19.25 -1.47
C ILE A 87 -22.51 18.76 -0.50
N CYS A 88 -22.10 17.50 -0.67
CA CYS A 88 -21.10 16.89 0.21
C CYS A 88 -19.71 17.44 -0.05
N ARG A 89 -18.88 17.43 1.01
CA ARG A 89 -17.45 17.78 0.89
C ARG A 89 -16.79 16.83 -0.10
N LYS A 90 -15.94 17.39 -0.97
CA LYS A 90 -15.10 16.62 -1.90
C LYS A 90 -13.81 16.17 -1.21
N ASP A 91 -13.97 15.46 -0.10
CA ASP A 91 -12.86 15.02 0.75
C ASP A 91 -12.61 13.51 0.66
N GLY A 92 -13.30 12.85 -0.28
CA GLY A 92 -13.18 11.42 -0.53
C GLY A 92 -13.80 10.55 0.54
N MET A 93 -14.59 11.12 1.47
CA MET A 93 -15.30 10.35 2.48
C MET A 93 -16.80 10.49 2.39
N ALA A 94 -17.34 11.70 2.24
CA ALA A 94 -18.77 11.92 2.42
C ALA A 94 -19.61 11.57 1.18
N SER A 95 -20.73 10.87 1.40
CA SER A 95 -21.73 10.51 0.41
C SER A 95 -23.12 10.33 1.04
N GLY A 96 -24.12 9.94 0.27
CA GLY A 96 -25.51 9.85 0.69
C GLY A 96 -26.26 11.17 0.43
N PRO A 97 -27.60 11.15 0.47
CA PRO A 97 -28.42 12.34 0.20
C PRO A 97 -28.07 13.52 1.12
N HIS A 98 -27.76 13.25 2.39
CA HIS A 98 -27.46 14.22 3.43
C HIS A 98 -26.00 14.14 3.93
N CYS A 99 -25.09 13.58 3.10
CA CYS A 99 -23.67 13.45 3.42
C CYS A 99 -23.37 12.63 4.68
N GLU A 100 -24.27 11.71 5.02
CA GLU A 100 -24.28 10.87 6.21
C GLU A 100 -23.59 9.51 6.01
N GLN A 101 -23.39 9.11 4.76
CA GLN A 101 -22.76 7.84 4.37
C GLN A 101 -21.32 8.04 3.92
N PHE A 102 -20.59 6.94 3.77
CA PHE A 102 -19.24 6.95 3.24
C PHE A 102 -19.22 6.62 1.75
N ILE A 103 -18.49 7.38 0.95
CA ILE A 103 -18.27 7.09 -0.47
C ILE A 103 -17.52 5.76 -0.61
N ILE A 104 -17.83 5.01 -1.66
CA ILE A 104 -17.13 3.78 -2.01
C ILE A 104 -15.67 4.12 -2.27
N GLN A 105 -14.75 3.52 -1.52
CA GLN A 105 -13.31 3.77 -1.62
C GLN A 105 -12.66 2.96 -2.72
N CYS A 106 -13.15 1.75 -3.00
CA CYS A 106 -12.52 0.80 -3.91
C CYS A 106 -13.43 0.51 -5.12
N PRO A 107 -13.63 1.49 -6.04
CA PRO A 107 -14.59 1.37 -7.13
C PRO A 107 -14.30 0.20 -8.08
N ALA A 108 -13.03 -0.24 -8.19
CA ALA A 108 -12.65 -1.41 -8.98
C ALA A 108 -13.38 -2.71 -8.58
N TYR A 109 -13.83 -2.82 -7.33
CA TYR A 109 -14.51 -4.02 -6.80
C TYR A 109 -16.01 -3.79 -6.58
N LYS A 110 -16.58 -2.67 -7.03
CA LYS A 110 -17.95 -2.25 -6.69
C LYS A 110 -19.02 -3.31 -6.96
N ASP A 111 -18.90 -4.04 -8.06
CA ASP A 111 -19.92 -5.01 -8.50
C ASP A 111 -19.78 -6.37 -7.79
N ASN A 112 -18.59 -6.67 -7.25
CA ASN A 112 -18.31 -7.93 -6.59
C ASN A 112 -17.16 -7.78 -5.59
N ALA A 113 -17.47 -7.62 -4.31
CA ALA A 113 -16.51 -7.33 -3.26
C ALA A 113 -16.65 -8.22 -2.03
N CYS A 114 -15.53 -8.46 -1.36
CA CYS A 114 -15.51 -9.12 -0.06
C CYS A 114 -15.65 -8.18 1.14
N CYS A 115 -15.55 -6.88 0.92
CA CYS A 115 -15.62 -5.92 2.01
C CYS A 115 -17.05 -5.46 2.31
N SER A 116 -17.32 -5.23 3.59
CA SER A 116 -18.57 -4.63 4.07
C SER A 116 -18.55 -3.10 3.94
N TRP A 117 -19.71 -2.46 4.12
CA TRP A 117 -19.77 -1.00 4.16
C TRP A 117 -19.01 -0.42 5.37
N GLN A 118 -18.91 -1.17 6.47
CA GLN A 118 -18.13 -0.82 7.65
C GLN A 118 -16.63 -0.81 7.34
N GLN A 119 -16.13 -1.83 6.61
CA GLN A 119 -14.74 -1.87 6.15
C GLN A 119 -14.45 -0.71 5.19
N ASN A 120 -15.41 -0.38 4.31
CA ASN A 120 -15.29 0.77 3.44
C ASN A 120 -15.18 2.10 4.21
N GLN A 121 -15.97 2.27 5.29
CA GLN A 121 -15.84 3.42 6.17
C GLN A 121 -14.45 3.51 6.80
N ALA A 122 -13.95 2.40 7.39
CA ALA A 122 -12.62 2.37 7.99
C ALA A 122 -11.52 2.68 6.97
N MET A 123 -11.63 2.14 5.75
CA MET A 123 -10.69 2.47 4.66
C MET A 123 -10.75 3.95 4.26
N ALA A 124 -11.93 4.59 4.26
CA ALA A 124 -12.04 6.00 3.89
C ALA A 124 -11.24 6.90 4.85
N GLU A 125 -11.30 6.60 6.14
CA GLU A 125 -10.56 7.30 7.18
C GLU A 125 -9.05 6.99 7.11
N ASN A 126 -8.69 5.72 6.95
CA ASN A 126 -7.30 5.28 6.80
C ASN A 126 -6.63 5.84 5.53
N PHE A 127 -7.36 5.94 4.43
CA PHE A 127 -6.81 6.50 3.18
C PHE A 127 -6.54 7.99 3.28
N LYS A 128 -7.26 8.75 4.12
CA LYS A 128 -6.85 10.12 4.43
C LYS A 128 -5.51 10.18 5.15
N LEU A 129 -5.27 9.27 6.08
CA LEU A 129 -3.98 9.17 6.77
C LEU A 129 -2.88 8.82 5.76
N VAL A 130 -3.08 7.78 4.94
CA VAL A 130 -2.14 7.41 3.86
C VAL A 130 -1.86 8.59 2.94
N ALA A 131 -2.88 9.32 2.51
CA ALA A 131 -2.72 10.51 1.68
C ALA A 131 -1.86 11.58 2.38
N SER A 132 -2.15 11.88 3.65
CA SER A 132 -1.39 12.91 4.38
C SER A 132 0.10 12.57 4.56
N VAL A 133 0.41 11.28 4.69
CA VAL A 133 1.74 10.76 5.01
C VAL A 133 2.57 10.52 3.76
N PHE A 134 2.01 9.83 2.76
CA PHE A 134 2.73 9.35 1.59
C PHE A 134 2.50 10.16 0.32
N ALA A 135 1.40 10.90 0.20
CA ALA A 135 1.14 11.70 -0.99
C ALA A 135 2.01 12.96 -1.01
N LYS A 136 2.01 13.67 -2.13
CA LYS A 136 2.75 14.93 -2.32
C LYS A 136 2.37 15.90 -1.21
N ASN A 137 3.34 16.19 -0.36
CA ASN A 137 3.22 17.09 0.78
C ASN A 137 4.53 17.88 0.95
N SER A 138 4.55 18.81 1.89
CA SER A 138 5.74 19.64 2.16
C SER A 138 6.94 18.85 2.70
N ALA A 139 6.73 17.63 3.22
CA ALA A 139 7.80 16.79 3.73
C ALA A 139 8.53 15.99 2.63
N GLY A 140 7.93 15.82 1.46
CA GLY A 140 8.51 15.08 0.34
C GLY A 140 7.85 13.71 0.13
N GLY A 141 6.57 13.72 -0.25
CA GLY A 141 5.82 12.52 -0.64
C GLY A 141 5.52 12.42 -2.15
N CYS A 142 4.81 11.37 -2.55
CA CYS A 142 4.55 10.97 -3.93
C CYS A 142 3.12 10.42 -4.07
N ASP A 143 2.28 11.06 -4.90
CA ASP A 143 0.88 10.66 -5.10
C ASP A 143 0.76 9.25 -5.68
N ALA A 144 1.68 8.82 -6.54
CA ALA A 144 1.71 7.45 -7.04
C ALA A 144 1.94 6.42 -5.92
N CYS A 145 2.86 6.70 -4.98
CA CYS A 145 3.07 5.85 -3.80
C CYS A 145 1.80 5.72 -2.95
N ALA A 146 1.16 6.85 -2.64
CA ALA A 146 -0.06 6.85 -1.85
C ALA A 146 -1.19 6.08 -2.56
N ALA A 147 -1.37 6.29 -3.86
CA ALA A 147 -2.35 5.56 -4.66
C ALA A 147 -2.06 4.05 -4.69
N ASN A 148 -0.80 3.65 -4.86
CA ASN A 148 -0.40 2.24 -4.85
C ASN A 148 -0.69 1.56 -3.50
N LEU A 149 -0.41 2.24 -2.39
CA LEU A 149 -0.75 1.74 -1.05
C LEU A 149 -2.27 1.59 -0.86
N MET A 150 -3.05 2.59 -1.28
CA MET A 150 -4.51 2.50 -1.21
C MET A 150 -5.05 1.36 -2.10
N SER A 151 -4.49 1.16 -3.29
CA SER A 151 -4.86 0.07 -4.19
C SER A 151 -4.52 -1.30 -3.60
N LEU A 152 -3.36 -1.43 -2.95
CA LEU A 152 -3.00 -2.65 -2.22
C LEU A 152 -4.03 -2.97 -1.14
N TRP A 153 -4.38 -2.00 -0.29
CA TRP A 153 -5.39 -2.18 0.74
C TRP A 153 -6.77 -2.51 0.18
N CYS A 154 -7.19 -1.83 -0.88
CA CYS A 154 -8.43 -2.16 -1.58
C CYS A 154 -8.43 -3.62 -2.07
N GLY A 155 -7.32 -4.10 -2.61
CA GLY A 155 -7.17 -5.48 -3.04
C GLY A 155 -7.25 -6.49 -1.91
N LEU A 156 -6.52 -6.25 -0.82
CA LEU A 156 -6.53 -7.15 0.33
C LEU A 156 -7.90 -7.23 1.00
N VAL A 157 -8.61 -6.11 1.10
CA VAL A 157 -9.85 -6.01 1.85
C VAL A 157 -11.09 -6.31 0.99
N CYS A 158 -11.10 -5.91 -0.29
CA CYS A 158 -12.30 -6.00 -1.13
C CYS A 158 -12.19 -6.97 -2.31
N SER A 159 -11.01 -7.50 -2.66
CA SER A 159 -10.90 -8.41 -3.82
C SER A 159 -11.85 -9.60 -3.68
N PRO A 160 -12.61 -9.96 -4.72
CA PRO A 160 -13.51 -11.11 -4.67
C PRO A 160 -12.77 -12.44 -4.59
N GLU A 161 -11.46 -12.46 -4.91
CA GLU A 161 -10.61 -13.65 -4.97
C GLU A 161 -9.67 -13.77 -3.76
N GLN A 162 -10.11 -13.31 -2.58
CA GLN A 162 -9.30 -13.34 -1.35
C GLN A 162 -8.76 -14.74 -1.06
N ASP A 163 -9.56 -15.79 -1.24
CA ASP A 163 -9.17 -17.16 -0.96
C ASP A 163 -8.01 -17.70 -1.81
N GLN A 164 -7.71 -17.07 -2.94
CA GLN A 164 -6.58 -17.45 -3.79
C GLN A 164 -5.23 -17.07 -3.19
N PHE A 165 -5.18 -15.97 -2.43
CA PHE A 165 -3.93 -15.38 -1.92
C PHE A 165 -3.92 -15.15 -0.40
N MET A 166 -5.06 -15.28 0.28
CA MET A 166 -5.20 -15.05 1.72
C MET A 166 -5.67 -16.33 2.41
N GLN A 167 -5.02 -16.66 3.53
CA GLN A 167 -5.33 -17.83 4.34
C GLN A 167 -5.31 -17.48 5.82
N MET A 168 -6.15 -18.13 6.63
CA MET A 168 -6.06 -17.99 8.08
C MET A 168 -4.71 -18.50 8.59
N ALA A 169 -4.09 -17.78 9.52
CA ALA A 169 -2.83 -18.22 10.11
C ALA A 169 -3.01 -19.40 11.07
N HIS A 170 -4.20 -19.50 11.69
CA HIS A 170 -4.58 -20.58 12.60
C HIS A 170 -5.94 -21.16 12.21
N ASP A 171 -6.37 -22.22 12.88
CA ASP A 171 -7.73 -22.74 12.72
C ASP A 171 -8.77 -21.69 13.16
N TRP A 172 -9.94 -21.70 12.51
CA TRP A 172 -11.04 -20.80 12.83
C TRP A 172 -11.35 -20.82 14.35
N PRO A 173 -11.49 -19.66 15.02
CA PRO A 173 -11.65 -18.31 14.45
C PRO A 173 -10.35 -17.55 14.11
N SER A 174 -9.17 -18.17 14.21
CA SER A 174 -7.84 -17.57 13.92
C SER A 174 -7.61 -16.18 14.52
N ILE A 175 -8.24 -15.98 15.67
CA ILE A 175 -8.04 -14.84 16.56
C ILE A 175 -6.89 -15.19 17.50
N ASN A 176 -5.98 -14.25 17.69
CA ASN A 176 -4.88 -14.36 18.62
C ASN A 176 -4.61 -13.03 19.33
N TYR A 177 -3.58 -12.97 20.16
CA TYR A 177 -3.15 -11.76 20.84
C TYR A 177 -1.72 -11.38 20.48
N ARG A 178 -1.48 -10.10 20.20
CA ARG A 178 -0.16 -9.54 19.88
C ARG A 178 0.10 -8.26 20.67
N PRO A 179 1.37 -7.89 20.91
CA PRO A 179 1.69 -6.56 21.38
C PRO A 179 1.48 -5.54 20.26
N ASP A 180 0.90 -4.39 20.60
CA ASP A 180 0.83 -3.22 19.74
C ASP A 180 2.07 -2.34 19.98
N PRO A 181 3.03 -2.31 19.03
CA PRO A 181 4.26 -1.54 19.20
C PRO A 181 4.05 -0.02 19.09
N MET A 182 2.89 0.46 18.61
CA MET A 182 2.60 1.89 18.49
C MET A 182 2.09 2.49 19.80
N THR A 183 1.33 1.71 20.58
CA THR A 183 0.77 2.16 21.86
C THR A 183 1.46 1.55 23.08
N GLY A 184 2.25 0.48 22.87
CA GLY A 184 2.89 -0.27 23.94
C GLY A 184 1.95 -1.25 24.66
N LYS A 185 0.72 -1.44 24.20
CA LYS A 185 -0.22 -2.40 24.80
C LYS A 185 0.23 -3.84 24.47
N GLU A 186 0.54 -4.63 25.49
CA GLU A 186 1.13 -5.96 25.30
C GLU A 186 0.16 -7.04 24.78
N LYS A 187 -1.15 -6.82 24.95
CA LYS A 187 -2.18 -7.83 24.66
C LYS A 187 -3.34 -7.20 23.89
N VAL A 188 -3.21 -7.18 22.57
CA VAL A 188 -4.22 -6.72 21.61
C VAL A 188 -4.76 -7.91 20.84
N LYS A 189 -6.09 -8.05 20.80
CA LYS A 189 -6.74 -9.11 20.04
C LYS A 189 -6.67 -8.79 18.55
N VAL A 190 -6.20 -9.74 17.76
CA VAL A 190 -6.01 -9.58 16.31
C VAL A 190 -6.50 -10.80 15.52
N LEU A 191 -6.97 -10.56 14.31
CA LEU A 191 -7.13 -11.57 13.27
C LEU A 191 -5.77 -11.83 12.61
N GLU A 192 -5.27 -13.06 12.70
CA GLU A 192 -4.00 -13.42 12.06
C GLU A 192 -4.22 -14.07 10.69
N LEU A 193 -3.57 -13.50 9.66
CA LEU A 193 -3.70 -13.91 8.26
C LEU A 193 -2.33 -14.15 7.64
N ASN A 194 -2.25 -15.10 6.72
CA ASN A 194 -1.15 -15.28 5.79
C ASN A 194 -1.58 -14.77 4.40
N VAL A 195 -0.83 -13.82 3.85
CA VAL A 195 -1.14 -13.19 2.57
C VAL A 195 0.03 -13.36 1.61
N ALA A 196 -0.24 -13.96 0.45
CA ALA A 196 0.72 -14.10 -0.63
C ALA A 196 0.66 -12.88 -1.55
N LEU A 197 1.80 -12.23 -1.78
CA LEU A 197 1.90 -11.06 -2.67
C LEU A 197 2.87 -11.34 -3.81
N ALA A 198 2.53 -10.87 -5.01
CA ALA A 198 3.40 -10.99 -6.16
C ALA A 198 4.67 -10.17 -5.95
N LYS A 199 5.84 -10.81 -6.12
CA LYS A 199 7.14 -10.19 -5.87
C LYS A 199 7.33 -8.90 -6.67
N ASP A 200 7.02 -8.92 -7.97
CA ASP A 200 7.23 -7.77 -8.86
C ASP A 200 6.37 -6.57 -8.45
N MET A 201 5.10 -6.81 -8.08
CA MET A 201 4.22 -5.79 -7.50
C MET A 201 4.80 -5.22 -6.21
N THR A 202 5.26 -6.07 -5.28
CA THR A 202 5.80 -5.60 -3.98
C THR A 202 7.06 -4.75 -4.16
N CYS A 203 7.93 -5.11 -5.11
CA CYS A 203 9.09 -4.32 -5.49
C CYS A 203 8.67 -2.99 -6.12
N ALA A 204 7.70 -2.99 -7.05
CA ALA A 204 7.22 -1.77 -7.69
C ALA A 204 6.56 -0.79 -6.71
N ILE A 205 5.75 -1.29 -5.76
CA ILE A 205 5.14 -0.47 -4.70
C ILE A 205 6.26 0.18 -3.88
N PHE A 206 7.22 -0.62 -3.42
CA PHE A 206 8.36 -0.09 -2.66
C PHE A 206 9.18 0.93 -3.45
N ASP A 207 9.47 0.66 -4.73
CA ASP A 207 10.22 1.58 -5.58
C ASP A 207 9.51 2.93 -5.75
N SER A 208 8.18 2.94 -5.78
CA SER A 208 7.39 4.17 -5.80
C SER A 208 7.45 4.97 -4.48
N CYS A 209 7.72 4.28 -3.36
CA CYS A 209 7.63 4.84 -2.01
C CYS A 209 8.97 5.09 -1.31
N LYS A 210 10.04 4.38 -1.67
CA LYS A 210 11.30 4.28 -0.88
C LYS A 210 12.01 5.61 -0.61
N ASN A 211 11.80 6.61 -1.46
CA ASN A 211 12.39 7.94 -1.31
C ASN A 211 11.40 8.96 -0.72
N THR A 212 10.16 8.56 -0.40
CA THR A 212 9.26 9.43 0.37
C THR A 212 9.86 9.69 1.75
N ALA A 213 9.58 10.85 2.34
CA ALA A 213 10.13 11.23 3.64
C ALA A 213 9.90 10.17 4.72
N MET A 214 8.71 9.55 4.71
CA MET A 214 8.31 8.57 5.71
C MET A 214 9.05 7.24 5.54
N ALA A 215 9.13 6.72 4.32
CA ALA A 215 9.83 5.47 4.05
C ALA A 215 11.36 5.59 4.20
N SER A 216 11.91 6.75 3.82
CA SER A 216 13.37 6.97 3.86
C SER A 216 13.93 7.18 5.27
N MET A 217 13.12 7.76 6.18
CA MET A 217 13.55 7.98 7.57
C MET A 217 13.39 6.74 8.46
N ALA A 218 12.41 5.89 8.21
CA ALA A 218 12.14 4.72 9.03
C ALA A 218 13.10 3.56 8.69
N ALA A 219 13.98 3.19 9.62
CA ALA A 219 14.92 2.08 9.43
C ALA A 219 14.25 0.74 9.09
N ALA A 220 13.06 0.50 9.64
CA ALA A 220 12.24 -0.69 9.37
C ALA A 220 11.72 -0.75 7.92
N MET A 221 11.67 0.39 7.21
CA MET A 221 11.10 0.50 5.87
C MET A 221 12.13 0.50 4.74
N LYS A 222 13.41 0.20 5.02
CA LYS A 222 14.50 0.29 4.02
C LYS A 222 14.48 -0.78 2.92
N SER A 223 13.56 -1.73 2.97
CA SER A 223 13.39 -2.78 1.95
C SER A 223 11.91 -2.98 1.65
N SER A 224 11.57 -3.58 0.50
CA SER A 224 10.19 -3.89 0.15
C SER A 224 9.50 -4.76 1.20
N LEU A 225 10.21 -5.78 1.68
CA LEU A 225 9.76 -6.65 2.77
C LEU A 225 9.52 -5.87 4.06
N GLY A 226 10.49 -5.05 4.49
CA GLY A 226 10.40 -4.29 5.73
C GLY A 226 9.28 -3.23 5.67
N PHE A 227 9.18 -2.53 4.54
CA PHE A 227 8.15 -1.53 4.29
C PHE A 227 6.75 -2.13 4.40
N LEU A 228 6.48 -3.21 3.66
CA LEU A 228 5.17 -3.84 3.69
C LEU A 228 4.91 -4.55 5.02
N ASN A 229 5.91 -5.16 5.67
CA ASN A 229 5.73 -5.76 7.01
C ASN A 229 5.33 -4.69 8.02
N TYR A 230 5.90 -3.48 7.92
CA TYR A 230 5.47 -2.38 8.76
C TYR A 230 3.99 -2.05 8.53
N GLN A 231 3.53 -1.91 7.28
CA GLN A 231 2.12 -1.66 6.99
C GLN A 231 1.21 -2.76 7.57
N MET A 232 1.61 -4.02 7.40
CA MET A 232 0.80 -5.22 7.66
C MET A 232 0.85 -5.74 9.11
N GLN A 233 1.89 -5.40 9.88
CA GLN A 233 2.11 -5.93 11.24
C GLN A 233 2.26 -4.85 12.30
N VAL A 234 2.53 -3.60 11.90
CA VAL A 234 2.62 -2.46 12.83
C VAL A 234 1.42 -1.54 12.61
N GLY A 235 1.14 -1.18 11.35
CA GLY A 235 -0.01 -0.34 11.02
C GLY A 235 -1.35 -1.03 11.23
N ALA A 236 -1.43 -2.34 10.96
CA ALA A 236 -2.70 -3.08 11.00
C ALA A 236 -3.12 -3.53 12.42
N VAL A 237 -2.18 -3.68 13.36
CA VAL A 237 -2.47 -4.22 14.71
C VAL A 237 -3.38 -3.29 15.51
N GLY A 238 -3.25 -1.98 15.34
CA GLY A 238 -4.17 -1.00 15.93
C GLY A 238 -5.61 -1.17 15.45
N HIS A 239 -5.82 -1.82 14.31
CA HIS A 239 -7.14 -2.09 13.74
C HIS A 239 -7.56 -3.57 13.86
N GLY A 240 -6.89 -4.33 14.74
CA GLY A 240 -7.25 -5.72 15.03
C GLY A 240 -6.79 -6.72 13.97
N GLU A 241 -5.81 -6.40 13.14
CA GLU A 241 -5.27 -7.32 12.13
C GLU A 241 -3.77 -7.53 12.32
N TYR A 242 -3.31 -8.74 12.02
CA TYR A 242 -1.89 -9.04 11.92
C TYR A 242 -1.66 -9.91 10.68
N ILE A 243 -1.05 -9.32 9.66
CA ILE A 243 -0.88 -9.97 8.37
C ILE A 243 0.59 -10.39 8.19
N THR A 244 0.79 -11.70 8.05
CA THR A 244 2.08 -12.30 7.69
C THR A 244 2.16 -12.45 6.19
N MET A 245 3.15 -11.82 5.56
CA MET A 245 3.29 -11.89 4.10
C MET A 245 4.16 -13.05 3.65
N ALA A 246 3.74 -13.70 2.57
CA ALA A 246 4.49 -14.71 1.83
C ALA A 246 4.87 -14.17 0.43
N PHE A 247 6.17 -14.12 0.14
CA PHE A 247 6.70 -13.59 -1.13
C PHE A 247 7.19 -14.68 -2.09
N ASN A 248 7.06 -15.95 -1.69
CA ASN A 248 7.53 -17.13 -2.44
C ASN A 248 6.37 -17.97 -2.98
N ALA A 249 5.15 -17.44 -2.98
CA ALA A 249 4.00 -18.11 -3.57
C ALA A 249 4.09 -18.05 -5.10
N SER A 250 3.42 -19.00 -5.77
CA SER A 250 3.29 -18.98 -7.21
C SER A 250 2.43 -17.79 -7.65
N LYS A 251 2.63 -17.29 -8.88
CA LYS A 251 1.96 -16.08 -9.37
C LYS A 251 0.43 -16.20 -9.34
N ASP A 252 -0.09 -17.39 -9.62
CA ASP A 252 -1.51 -17.76 -9.58
C ASP A 252 -2.12 -17.80 -8.18
N LYS A 253 -1.30 -17.73 -7.12
CA LYS A 253 -1.74 -17.72 -5.71
C LYS A 253 -1.30 -16.47 -4.97
N SER A 254 -0.93 -15.43 -5.70
CA SER A 254 -0.39 -14.21 -5.15
C SER A 254 -1.25 -13.06 -5.61
N PHE A 255 -1.58 -12.15 -4.69
CA PHE A 255 -2.23 -10.91 -5.05
C PHE A 255 -1.28 -10.07 -5.93
N ASP A 256 -1.81 -9.61 -7.06
CA ASP A 256 -1.09 -8.82 -8.06
C ASP A 256 -2.03 -7.71 -8.57
N HIS A 257 -1.54 -6.49 -8.72
CA HIS A 257 -2.27 -5.39 -9.33
C HIS A 257 -1.30 -4.44 -10.05
N ASP A 258 -1.84 -3.64 -10.96
CA ASP A 258 -1.05 -2.64 -11.68
C ASP A 258 -0.55 -1.54 -10.72
N VAL A 259 0.76 -1.31 -10.73
CA VAL A 259 1.43 -0.35 -9.84
C VAL A 259 1.89 0.87 -10.63
N LEU A 260 1.45 2.05 -10.19
CA LEU A 260 1.85 3.32 -10.78
C LEU A 260 3.33 3.59 -10.52
N LYS A 261 4.09 3.81 -11.59
CA LYS A 261 5.51 4.20 -11.49
C LYS A 261 5.61 5.63 -10.99
N CYS A 262 6.56 5.92 -10.10
CA CYS A 262 6.70 7.28 -9.57
C CYS A 262 7.20 8.31 -10.61
N SER A 263 7.88 7.89 -11.67
CA SER A 263 8.45 8.77 -12.70
C SER A 263 7.47 9.20 -13.78
N ASN A 264 6.51 8.33 -14.12
CA ASN A 264 5.45 8.64 -15.07
C ASN A 264 4.26 7.69 -14.83
N TYR A 265 3.14 8.27 -14.44
CA TYR A 265 1.86 7.59 -14.21
C TYR A 265 0.75 8.23 -15.03
N SER A 266 1.03 8.63 -16.27
CA SER A 266 0.06 9.26 -17.16
C SER A 266 -1.12 8.34 -17.53
N GLU A 267 -0.96 7.03 -17.37
CA GLU A 267 -2.03 6.03 -17.51
C GLU A 267 -3.24 6.30 -16.63
N VAL A 268 -3.06 6.99 -15.49
CA VAL A 268 -4.18 7.38 -14.62
C VAL A 268 -5.17 8.32 -15.30
N VAL A 269 -4.80 9.00 -16.39
CA VAL A 269 -5.77 9.80 -17.15
C VAL A 269 -6.90 8.92 -17.70
N THR A 270 -6.59 7.67 -18.03
CA THR A 270 -7.56 6.69 -18.54
C THR A 270 -8.14 5.79 -17.45
N THR A 271 -7.38 5.51 -16.39
CA THR A 271 -7.77 4.55 -15.33
C THR A 271 -8.20 5.21 -14.03
N ARG A 272 -8.36 6.54 -13.98
CA ARG A 272 -8.69 7.28 -12.75
C ARG A 272 -9.90 6.70 -12.00
N GLU A 273 -10.94 6.32 -12.73
CA GLU A 273 -12.20 5.87 -12.13
C GLU A 273 -12.08 4.53 -11.39
N THR A 274 -11.05 3.72 -11.71
CA THR A 274 -10.78 2.45 -11.01
C THR A 274 -9.86 2.61 -9.81
N LEU A 275 -9.15 3.75 -9.71
CA LEU A 275 -8.31 4.05 -8.55
C LEU A 275 -9.16 4.26 -7.29
N PRO A 276 -8.56 4.04 -6.10
CA PRO A 276 -9.22 4.36 -4.86
C PRO A 276 -9.74 5.80 -4.85
N THR A 277 -10.97 6.02 -4.37
CA THR A 277 -11.64 7.33 -4.47
C THR A 277 -10.82 8.45 -3.83
N GLN A 278 -10.16 8.17 -2.69
CA GLN A 278 -9.24 9.12 -2.08
C GLN A 278 -7.99 9.41 -2.95
N ALA A 279 -7.46 8.41 -3.66
CA ALA A 279 -6.34 8.59 -4.60
C ALA A 279 -6.74 9.49 -5.79
N GLN A 280 -7.99 9.41 -6.24
CA GLN A 280 -8.51 10.27 -7.32
C GLN A 280 -8.50 11.75 -6.97
N LEU A 281 -8.41 12.11 -5.68
CA LEU A 281 -8.39 13.49 -5.20
C LEU A 281 -6.98 14.04 -4.98
N LEU A 282 -5.95 13.20 -5.07
CA LEU A 282 -4.56 13.63 -4.93
C LEU A 282 -4.21 14.63 -6.03
N GLU A 283 -3.47 15.68 -5.68
CA GLU A 283 -3.27 16.87 -6.54
C GLU A 283 -2.79 16.49 -7.95
N SER A 284 -1.78 15.63 -8.03
CA SER A 284 -1.16 15.26 -9.30
C SER A 284 -2.04 14.32 -10.13
N ILE A 285 -2.76 13.41 -9.47
CA ILE A 285 -3.70 12.47 -10.11
C ILE A 285 -4.93 13.22 -10.59
N ALA A 286 -5.40 14.17 -9.80
CA ALA A 286 -6.60 14.95 -10.08
C ALA A 286 -6.40 15.93 -11.24
N SER A 287 -5.18 16.41 -11.44
CA SER A 287 -4.80 17.28 -12.55
C SER A 287 -5.12 16.64 -13.90
N LYS A 288 -5.47 17.48 -14.89
CA LYS A 288 -5.64 17.04 -16.28
C LYS A 288 -4.34 17.08 -17.09
N LEU A 289 -3.30 17.71 -16.55
CA LEU A 289 -2.01 17.83 -17.22
C LEU A 289 -1.23 16.52 -17.08
N THR A 290 -0.60 16.09 -18.17
CA THR A 290 0.29 14.93 -18.20
C THR A 290 1.59 15.21 -17.46
N ASP A 291 2.07 16.46 -17.50
CA ASP A 291 3.33 16.86 -16.88
C ASP A 291 3.28 16.81 -15.35
N ASP A 292 2.08 16.85 -14.78
CA ASP A 292 1.85 16.66 -13.35
C ASP A 292 1.93 15.17 -12.95
N LYS A 293 1.91 14.22 -13.90
CA LYS A 293 1.86 12.77 -13.65
C LYS A 293 3.23 12.16 -13.34
N GLN A 294 3.97 12.84 -12.48
CA GLN A 294 5.28 12.42 -11.97
C GLN A 294 5.44 12.88 -10.53
N CYS A 295 6.18 12.12 -9.73
CA CYS A 295 6.50 12.51 -8.36
C CYS A 295 7.71 13.44 -8.33
N PRO A 296 7.80 14.35 -7.35
CA PRO A 296 8.97 15.21 -7.20
C PRO A 296 10.26 14.40 -7.09
N CYS A 297 11.36 14.91 -7.64
CA CYS A 297 12.67 14.26 -7.63
C CYS A 297 13.10 13.80 -6.21
N GLY A 298 12.83 14.62 -5.18
CA GLY A 298 13.12 14.25 -3.79
C GLY A 298 12.39 13.01 -3.29
N ALA A 299 11.21 12.69 -3.84
CA ALA A 299 10.41 11.52 -3.51
C ALA A 299 10.51 10.39 -4.55
N CYS A 300 11.11 10.64 -5.72
CA CYS A 300 11.30 9.69 -6.79
C CYS A 300 12.57 9.99 -7.58
N ARG A 301 13.63 9.21 -7.34
CA ARG A 301 14.91 9.38 -8.03
C ARG A 301 14.82 9.27 -9.55
N ALA A 302 13.96 8.38 -10.05
CA ALA A 302 13.76 8.21 -11.49
C ALA A 302 13.24 9.48 -12.19
N THR A 303 12.62 10.41 -11.45
CA THR A 303 12.25 11.73 -11.97
C THR A 303 13.45 12.69 -11.99
N CYS A 304 14.44 12.53 -11.11
CA CYS A 304 15.65 13.36 -11.14
C CYS A 304 16.45 13.15 -12.43
N ASP A 305 16.54 11.90 -12.88
CA ASP A 305 17.30 11.52 -14.08
C ASP A 305 16.64 12.05 -15.38
N THR A 306 15.36 12.40 -15.33
CA THR A 306 14.61 12.98 -16.47
C THR A 306 14.58 14.51 -16.48
N HIS A 307 14.83 15.19 -15.35
CA HIS A 307 14.84 16.66 -15.27
C HIS A 307 16.18 17.25 -15.73
N THR A 308 16.19 17.80 -16.94
CA THR A 308 17.31 18.52 -17.55
C THR A 308 17.24 20.02 -17.27
N SER A 309 17.61 20.46 -16.06
CA SER A 309 17.80 21.89 -15.79
C SER A 309 19.28 22.29 -15.96
N SER A 310 19.55 23.01 -17.05
CA SER A 310 20.76 23.83 -17.29
C SER A 310 22.11 23.21 -16.87
N GLY A 311 22.57 22.19 -17.59
CA GLY A 311 24.00 21.87 -17.68
C GLY A 311 24.65 21.18 -16.47
N SER A 312 23.90 20.81 -15.43
CA SER A 312 24.42 20.01 -14.32
C SER A 312 23.51 18.81 -14.05
N HIS A 313 24.05 17.61 -14.26
CA HIS A 313 23.39 16.35 -13.90
C HIS A 313 23.55 16.16 -12.39
N ILE A 314 22.45 16.12 -11.65
CA ILE A 314 22.51 15.60 -10.27
C ILE A 314 22.45 14.08 -10.37
N HIS A 315 23.61 13.46 -10.63
CA HIS A 315 23.76 12.02 -10.49
C HIS A 315 23.83 11.69 -9.00
N VAL A 316 22.70 11.28 -8.44
CA VAL A 316 22.68 10.60 -7.15
C VAL A 316 23.33 9.24 -7.37
N VAL A 317 24.37 8.91 -6.60
CA VAL A 317 25.11 7.64 -6.66
C VAL A 317 24.75 6.84 -5.41
N ASP A 318 24.48 5.54 -5.55
CA ASP A 318 23.98 4.68 -4.45
C ASP A 318 24.98 4.45 -3.32
N ASP A 319 26.24 4.86 -3.48
CA ASP A 319 27.27 4.80 -2.44
C ASP A 319 28.27 5.96 -2.65
N PRO A 320 28.06 7.14 -2.03
CA PRO A 320 28.96 8.28 -2.26
C PRO A 320 30.36 8.07 -1.64
N ILE A 321 30.54 7.05 -0.80
CA ILE A 321 31.78 6.83 -0.04
C ILE A 321 32.12 5.34 -0.05
N SER A 322 32.98 4.93 -0.99
CA SER A 322 33.67 3.64 -0.91
C SER A 322 34.37 3.48 0.45
N VAL A 323 34.49 2.27 0.99
CA VAL A 323 35.22 1.98 2.24
C VAL A 323 36.69 2.49 2.18
N PHE A 324 37.21 2.71 0.98
CA PHE A 324 38.55 3.28 0.74
C PHE A 324 38.57 4.80 0.51
N SER A 325 37.41 5.46 0.47
CA SER A 325 37.32 6.91 0.40
C SER A 325 37.77 7.50 1.74
N GLY A 326 39.00 8.04 1.75
CA GLY A 326 39.71 8.48 2.96
C GLY A 326 40.88 7.58 3.37
N PHE A 327 41.07 6.42 2.74
CA PHE A 327 42.20 5.52 3.00
C PHE A 327 43.36 5.83 2.05
N ASP A 328 44.31 6.67 2.50
CA ASP A 328 45.55 6.91 1.76
C ASP A 328 46.48 5.68 1.91
N THR A 329 46.40 4.79 0.93
CA THR A 329 47.23 3.58 0.85
C THR A 329 48.73 3.88 0.93
N LYS A 330 49.18 5.04 0.44
CA LYS A 330 50.60 5.42 0.51
C LYS A 330 51.00 5.84 1.91
N LEU A 331 50.16 6.61 2.61
CA LEU A 331 50.40 7.01 3.98
C LEU A 331 50.45 5.79 4.91
N VAL A 332 49.49 4.87 4.74
CA VAL A 332 49.42 3.64 5.54
C VAL A 332 50.62 2.73 5.25
N ALA A 333 50.96 2.51 3.98
CA ALA A 333 52.14 1.72 3.61
C ALA A 333 53.44 2.33 4.13
N ALA A 334 53.57 3.66 4.11
CA ALA A 334 54.72 4.36 4.67
C ALA A 334 54.81 4.18 6.19
N ALA A 335 53.72 4.38 6.93
CA ALA A 335 53.70 4.26 8.38
C ALA A 335 54.02 2.84 8.86
N TYR A 336 53.37 1.83 8.26
CA TYR A 336 53.62 0.42 8.62
C TYR A 336 54.98 -0.05 8.13
N GLY A 337 55.45 0.41 6.96
CA GLY A 337 56.80 0.12 6.47
C GLY A 337 57.88 0.65 7.42
N LEU A 338 57.72 1.88 7.93
CA LEU A 338 58.65 2.50 8.87
C LEU A 338 58.64 1.79 10.23
N LEU A 339 57.48 1.36 10.71
CA LEU A 339 57.35 0.51 11.91
C LEU A 339 58.09 -0.82 11.77
N VAL A 340 57.95 -1.50 10.62
CA VAL A 340 58.65 -2.77 10.37
C VAL A 340 60.16 -2.56 10.36
N VAL A 341 60.65 -1.51 9.70
CA VAL A 341 62.08 -1.18 9.69
C VAL A 341 62.58 -0.89 11.10
N LEU A 342 61.86 -0.08 11.89
CA LEU A 342 62.25 0.23 13.27
C LEU A 342 62.27 -1.01 14.16
N VAL A 343 61.28 -1.90 14.05
CA VAL A 343 61.25 -3.17 14.79
C VAL A 343 62.42 -4.07 14.39
N PHE A 344 62.75 -4.14 13.10
CA PHE A 344 63.87 -4.95 12.60
C PHE A 344 65.22 -4.37 13.04
N SER A 345 65.37 -3.05 13.01
CA SER A 345 66.56 -2.34 13.50
C SER A 345 66.72 -2.49 15.02
N TRP A 346 65.62 -2.39 15.78
CA TRP A 346 65.62 -2.57 17.24
C TRP A 346 65.98 -3.99 17.66
N THR A 347 65.36 -4.99 17.02
CA THR A 347 65.67 -6.41 17.29
C THR A 347 67.08 -6.79 16.88
N ARG A 348 67.64 -6.17 15.83
CA ARG A 348 69.03 -6.35 15.44
C ARG A 348 69.99 -5.66 16.41
N TRP A 349 69.62 -4.51 16.98
CA TRP A 349 70.42 -3.82 17.98
C TRP A 349 70.43 -4.54 19.33
N GLN A 350 69.31 -5.14 19.76
CA GLN A 350 69.26 -5.98 20.96
C GLN A 350 70.06 -7.30 20.86
N ARG A 351 70.49 -7.70 19.67
CA ARG A 351 71.32 -8.90 19.45
C ARG A 351 72.83 -8.61 19.41
N TYR A 352 73.23 -7.33 19.57
CA TYR A 352 74.61 -6.89 19.75
C TYR A 352 74.86 -6.51 21.20
#